data_AF-A0A957E633-F1
#
_entry.id   AF-A0A957E633-F1
#
_cell.length_a   1.000
_cell.length_b   1.000
_cell.length_c   1.000
_cell.angle_alpha   90.00
_cell.angle_beta   90.00
_cell.angle_gamma   90.00
#
_symmetry.space_group_name_H-M   'P 1'
#
loop_
_entity.id
_entity.type
_entity.pdbx_description
1 polymer ?
#
loop_
_entity_poly.entity_id
_entity_poly.type
_entity_poly.pdbx_seq_one_letter_code
_entity_poly.pdbx_strand_id
1 'polypeptide(L)'
;MIETETRWEDSGFDCEHCGGEILLRTDIETGRADFQCYQCKECACQWLLSGDLHRIGDGAQCKKAAKASEAEGEVHWVDRLSRSLWILLAIIAGVMLLRFGGGLVIRLLLPLIALGVLGYVLVRYGRTQEWW
;
A
#
# COMPACT_ATOMS: atom_id res chain seq x y z
N MET A 1 -21.40 -40.29 16.83
CA MET A 1 -20.06 -40.28 17.44
C MET A 1 -19.32 -39.16 16.73
N ILE A 2 -18.71 -38.22 17.46
CA ILE A 2 -17.90 -37.16 16.82
C ILE A 2 -16.50 -37.75 16.68
N GLU A 3 -16.07 -38.01 15.45
CA GLU A 3 -14.70 -38.43 15.16
C GLU A 3 -13.89 -37.17 14.85
N THR A 4 -12.74 -37.06 15.52
CA THR A 4 -11.75 -36.00 15.32
C THR A 4 -10.43 -36.64 14.95
N GLU A 5 -9.85 -36.23 13.82
CA GLU A 5 -8.54 -36.67 13.34
C GLU A 5 -7.66 -35.44 13.12
N THR A 6 -6.40 -35.50 13.54
CA THR A 6 -5.41 -34.46 13.21
C THR A 6 -4.30 -35.09 12.40
N ARG A 7 -4.10 -34.56 11.19
CA ARG A 7 -3.01 -34.94 10.29
C ARG A 7 -1.92 -33.86 10.29
N TRP A 8 -0.68 -34.32 10.18
CA TRP A 8 0.51 -33.47 10.13
C TRP A 8 1.31 -33.81 8.88
N GLU A 9 1.68 -32.78 8.13
CA GLU A 9 2.52 -32.89 6.95
C GLU A 9 3.69 -31.92 7.06
N ASP A 10 4.85 -32.31 6.53
CA ASP A 10 5.98 -31.39 6.41
C ASP A 10 5.61 -30.28 5.43
N SER A 11 5.75 -29.03 5.87
CA SER A 11 5.48 -27.88 5.01
C SER A 11 6.71 -27.44 4.20
N GLY A 12 7.90 -27.92 4.55
CA GLY A 12 9.17 -27.50 3.97
C GLY A 12 9.65 -26.12 4.42
N PHE A 13 8.99 -25.51 5.42
CA PHE A 13 9.34 -24.21 5.96
C PHE A 13 9.94 -24.32 7.35
N ASP A 14 10.89 -23.42 7.65
CA ASP A 14 11.46 -23.26 8.97
C ASP A 14 10.88 -22.02 9.66
N CYS A 15 10.70 -22.10 10.97
CA CYS A 15 10.20 -21.00 11.76
C CYS A 15 11.27 -19.92 11.88
N GLU A 16 10.96 -18.72 11.40
CA GLU A 16 11.86 -17.56 11.47
C GLU A 16 12.17 -17.13 12.92
N HIS A 17 11.36 -17.54 13.90
CA HIS A 17 11.52 -17.13 15.29
C HIS A 17 12.45 -18.04 16.09
N CYS A 18 12.40 -19.35 15.84
CA CYS A 18 13.17 -20.34 16.61
C CYS A 18 14.01 -21.30 15.75
N GLY A 19 13.90 -21.24 14.43
CA GLY A 19 14.56 -22.16 13.48
C GLY A 19 13.98 -23.57 13.47
N GLY A 20 12.84 -23.80 14.13
CA GLY A 20 12.19 -25.11 14.17
C GLY A 20 11.30 -25.37 12.96
N GLU A 21 11.18 -26.64 12.58
CA GLU A 21 10.34 -27.09 11.47
C GLU A 21 8.88 -26.64 11.64
N ILE A 22 8.30 -26.11 10.56
CA ILE A 22 6.87 -25.81 10.44
C ILE A 22 6.18 -27.00 9.78
N LEU A 23 5.10 -27.44 10.39
CA LEU A 23 4.24 -28.50 9.87
C LEU A 23 2.91 -27.91 9.41
N LEU A 24 2.36 -28.44 8.34
CA LEU A 24 0.97 -28.24 7.96
C LEU A 24 0.10 -29.16 8.82
N ARG A 25 -0.74 -28.56 9.67
CA ARG A 25 -1.72 -29.24 10.50
C ARG A 25 -3.08 -29.19 9.82
N THR A 26 -3.72 -30.34 9.68
CA THR A 26 -5.11 -30.47 9.23
C THR A 26 -5.93 -31.12 10.32
N ASP A 27 -6.88 -30.38 10.89
CA ASP A 27 -7.86 -30.89 11.84
C ASP A 27 -9.15 -31.23 11.11
N ILE A 28 -9.55 -32.50 11.17
CA ILE A 28 -10.75 -33.05 10.56
C ILE A 28 -11.74 -33.35 11.69
N GLU A 29 -12.92 -32.74 11.65
CA GLU A 29 -13.99 -32.95 12.64
C GLU A 29 -15.29 -33.30 11.91
N THR A 30 -15.95 -34.38 12.33
CA THR A 30 -17.19 -34.84 11.70
C THR A 30 -18.27 -33.76 11.76
N GLY A 31 -18.74 -33.28 10.59
CA GLY A 31 -19.79 -32.27 10.51
C GLY A 31 -19.30 -30.81 10.52
N ARG A 32 -17.98 -30.59 10.46
CA ARG A 32 -17.36 -29.29 10.17
C ARG A 32 -16.45 -29.37 8.95
N ALA A 33 -16.13 -28.21 8.38
CA ALA A 33 -15.11 -28.13 7.35
C ALA A 33 -13.74 -28.36 7.98
N ASP A 34 -12.86 -29.05 7.24
CA ASP A 34 -11.48 -29.28 7.65
C ASP A 34 -10.77 -27.95 7.90
N PHE A 35 -10.07 -27.87 9.02
CA PHE A 35 -9.30 -26.69 9.39
C PHE A 35 -7.82 -26.93 9.15
N GLN A 36 -7.21 -26.07 8.33
CA GLN A 36 -5.80 -26.16 7.98
C GLN A 36 -5.02 -24.95 8.49
N CYS A 37 -3.89 -25.20 9.14
CA CYS A 37 -2.98 -24.16 9.59
C CYS A 37 -1.53 -24.63 9.58
N TYR A 38 -0.59 -23.70 9.47
CA TYR A 38 0.81 -23.98 9.70
C TYR A 38 1.10 -23.89 11.19
N GLN A 39 1.89 -24.81 11.73
CA GLN A 39 2.29 -24.80 13.13
C GLN A 39 3.75 -25.19 13.28
N CYS A 40 4.53 -24.39 14.00
CA CYS A 40 5.89 -24.74 14.35
C CYS A 40 5.91 -25.82 15.44
N LYS A 41 6.71 -26.87 15.22
CA LYS A 41 6.86 -27.99 16.15
C LYS A 41 7.51 -27.60 17.48
N GLU A 42 8.45 -26.65 17.45
CA GLU A 42 9.24 -26.27 18.62
C GLU A 42 8.55 -25.20 19.46
N CYS A 43 8.12 -24.10 18.83
CA CYS A 43 7.59 -22.94 19.55
C CYS A 43 6.06 -22.91 19.62
N ALA A 44 5.36 -23.82 18.92
CA ALA A 44 3.91 -23.93 18.83
C ALA A 44 3.18 -22.67 18.32
N CYS A 45 3.89 -21.73 17.68
CA CYS A 45 3.25 -20.67 16.91
C CYS A 45 2.45 -21.29 15.75
N GLN A 46 1.29 -20.70 15.46
CA GLN A 46 0.40 -21.12 14.39
C GLN A 46 0.08 -19.95 13.46
N TRP A 47 0.01 -20.25 12.17
CA TRP A 47 -0.35 -19.32 11.12
C TRP A 47 -1.49 -19.91 10.28
N LEU A 48 -2.40 -19.05 9.83
CA LEU A 48 -3.36 -19.40 8.80
C LEU A 48 -2.62 -19.68 7.48
N LEU A 49 -3.27 -20.38 6.55
CA LEU A 49 -2.72 -20.57 5.20
C LEU A 49 -2.48 -19.24 4.46
N SER A 50 -3.13 -18.15 4.87
CA SER A 50 -2.86 -16.79 4.38
C SER A 50 -1.50 -16.24 4.84
N GLY A 51 -0.83 -16.90 5.79
CA GLY A 51 0.38 -16.42 6.45
C GLY A 51 0.10 -15.56 7.69
N ASP A 52 -1.17 -15.23 7.96
CA ASP A 52 -1.53 -14.44 9.15
C ASP A 52 -1.31 -15.25 10.42
N LEU A 53 -0.73 -14.60 11.43
CA LEU A 53 -0.51 -15.22 12.74
C LEU A 53 -1.87 -15.54 13.40
N HIS A 54 -2.14 -16.82 13.59
CA HIS A 54 -3.38 -17.31 14.19
C HIS A 54 -3.26 -17.42 15.71
N ARG A 55 -2.15 -18.01 16.17
CA ARG A 55 -1.90 -18.26 17.59
C ARG A 55 -0.42 -18.11 17.89
N ILE A 56 -0.13 -17.39 18.96
CA ILE A 56 1.23 -17.29 19.51
C ILE A 56 1.44 -18.48 20.45
N GLY A 57 2.47 -19.27 20.19
CA GLY A 57 2.86 -20.36 21.08
C GLY A 57 3.60 -19.88 22.32
N ASP A 58 3.99 -20.80 23.20
CA ASP A 58 4.54 -20.44 24.51
C ASP A 58 6.00 -19.98 24.48
N GLY A 59 6.69 -20.18 23.35
CA GLY A 59 8.07 -19.78 23.15
C GLY A 59 8.31 -18.28 23.39
N ALA A 60 9.37 -17.94 24.11
CA ALA A 60 9.76 -16.55 24.35
C ALA A 60 10.05 -15.80 23.04
N GLN A 61 10.55 -16.50 22.03
CA GLN A 61 10.84 -15.97 20.70
C GLN A 61 9.55 -15.58 19.96
N CYS A 62 8.55 -16.46 19.98
CA CYS A 62 7.21 -16.21 19.44
C CYS A 62 6.57 -14.93 20.00
N LYS A 63 6.64 -14.76 21.33
CA LYS A 63 6.08 -13.57 22.00
C LYS A 63 6.81 -12.29 21.64
N LYS A 64 8.13 -12.35 21.43
CA LYS A 64 8.92 -11.20 20.96
C LYS A 64 8.59 -10.85 19.51
N ALA A 65 8.49 -11.86 18.65
CA ALA A 65 8.15 -11.67 17.24
C ALA A 65 6.76 -11.06 17.07
N ALA A 66 5.75 -11.56 17.80
CA ALA A 66 4.41 -10.99 17.77
C ALA A 66 4.37 -9.51 18.13
N LYS A 67 5.12 -9.10 19.18
CA LYS A 67 5.25 -7.69 19.57
C LYS A 67 5.93 -6.84 18.49
N ALA A 68 6.92 -7.39 17.80
CA ALA A 68 7.60 -6.69 16.71
C ALA A 68 6.66 -6.49 15.51
N SER A 69 5.89 -7.52 15.13
CA SER A 69 4.90 -7.43 14.04
C SER A 69 3.76 -6.45 14.34
N GLU A 70 3.32 -6.36 15.60
CA GLU A 70 2.31 -5.39 16.02
C GLU A 70 2.83 -3.94 15.87
N ALA A 71 4.08 -3.70 16.28
CA ALA A 71 4.74 -2.41 16.11
C ALA A 71 4.97 -2.04 14.63
N GLU A 72 5.32 -3.01 13.77
CA GLU A 72 5.47 -2.78 12.32
C GLU A 72 4.12 -2.48 11.64
N GLY A 73 3.06 -3.20 12.05
CA GLY A 73 1.70 -2.93 11.59
C GLY A 73 1.24 -1.51 11.97
N GLU A 74 1.66 -1.01 13.13
CA GLU A 74 1.41 0.36 13.55
C GLU A 74 2.06 1.40 12.61
N VAL A 75 3.31 1.19 12.23
CA VAL A 75 4.02 2.10 11.31
C VAL A 75 3.35 2.14 9.94
N HIS A 76 2.94 0.98 9.41
CA HIS A 76 2.38 0.89 8.07
C HIS A 76 0.99 1.56 7.95
N TRP A 77 0.15 1.54 9.00
CA TRP A 77 -1.13 2.27 8.95
C TRP A 77 -0.94 3.79 9.00
N VAL A 78 0.04 4.28 9.77
CA VAL A 78 0.37 5.71 9.85
C VAL A 78 0.84 6.22 8.50
N ASP A 79 1.71 5.48 7.81
CA ASP A 79 2.19 5.84 6.47
C ASP A 79 1.09 5.82 5.43
N ARG A 80 0.17 4.84 5.49
CA ARG A 80 -0.99 4.78 4.60
C ARG A 80 -1.94 5.95 4.83
N LEU A 81 -2.17 6.34 6.08
CA LEU A 81 -3.02 7.49 6.44
C LEU A 81 -2.40 8.82 5.96
N SER A 82 -1.09 8.96 6.17
CA SER A 82 -0.30 10.11 5.69
C SER A 82 -0.38 10.27 4.17
N ARG A 83 -0.16 9.19 3.40
CA ARG A 83 -0.24 9.23 1.94
C ARG A 83 -1.64 9.59 1.43
N SER A 84 -2.70 9.07 2.06
CA SER A 84 -4.08 9.40 1.71
C SER A 84 -4.40 10.89 1.95
N LEU A 85 -3.93 11.44 3.08
CA LEU A 85 -4.08 12.85 3.42
C LEU A 85 -3.41 13.75 2.36
N TRP A 86 -2.18 13.42 1.93
CA TRP A 86 -1.47 14.17 0.89
C TRP A 86 -2.18 14.15 -0.47
N ILE A 87 -2.76 13.00 -0.85
CA ILE A 87 -3.55 12.89 -2.09
C ILE A 87 -4.79 13.79 -2.01
N LEU A 88 -5.50 13.78 -0.88
CA LEU A 88 -6.68 14.60 -0.68
C LEU A 88 -6.34 16.11 -0.71
N LEU A 89 -5.23 16.50 -0.07
CA LEU A 89 -4.69 17.86 -0.11
C LEU A 89 -4.32 18.29 -1.55
N ALA A 90 -3.69 17.41 -2.32
CA ALA A 90 -3.34 17.66 -3.72
C ALA A 90 -4.59 17.84 -4.59
N ILE A 91 -5.65 17.06 -4.37
CA ILE A 91 -6.94 17.21 -5.06
C ILE A 91 -7.58 18.56 -4.70
N ILE A 92 -7.65 18.92 -3.41
CA ILE A 92 -8.20 20.21 -2.97
C ILE A 92 -7.42 21.36 -3.59
N ALA A 93 -6.09 21.30 -3.55
CA ALA A 93 -5.23 22.32 -4.17
C ALA A 93 -5.45 22.39 -5.69
N GLY A 94 -5.56 21.27 -6.38
CA GLY A 94 -5.87 21.19 -7.81
C GLY A 94 -7.24 21.79 -8.15
N VAL A 95 -8.27 21.50 -7.35
CA VAL A 95 -9.60 22.08 -7.51
C VAL A 95 -9.57 23.58 -7.22
N MET A 96 -8.86 24.04 -6.18
CA MET A 96 -8.69 25.47 -5.92
C MET A 96 -7.95 26.17 -7.07
N LEU A 97 -6.91 25.57 -7.63
CA LEU A 97 -6.20 26.12 -8.79
C LEU A 97 -7.08 26.16 -10.04
N LEU A 98 -7.89 25.13 -10.29
CA LEU A 98 -8.88 25.14 -11.38
C LEU A 98 -9.97 26.20 -11.15
N ARG A 99 -10.46 26.30 -9.92
CA ARG A 99 -11.58 27.19 -9.53
C ARG A 99 -11.17 28.66 -9.46
N PHE A 100 -9.95 28.96 -9.00
CA PHE A 100 -9.46 30.31 -8.76
C PHE A 100 -8.33 30.75 -9.70
N GLY A 101 -7.49 29.82 -10.19
CA GLY A 101 -6.32 30.12 -11.04
C GLY A 101 -6.58 30.10 -12.55
N GLY A 102 -7.54 29.30 -13.03
CA GLY A 102 -7.83 29.19 -14.47
C GLY A 102 -8.32 30.49 -15.12
N GLY A 103 -9.17 31.25 -14.41
CA GLY A 103 -9.71 32.51 -14.93
C GLY A 103 -8.70 33.65 -14.97
N LEU A 104 -7.71 33.65 -14.08
CA LEU A 104 -6.71 34.72 -13.97
C LEU A 104 -5.54 34.49 -14.93
N VAL A 105 -5.08 33.24 -15.07
CA VAL A 105 -4.02 32.85 -16.02
C VAL A 105 -4.49 33.05 -17.46
N ILE A 106 -5.71 32.66 -17.81
CA ILE A 106 -6.26 32.88 -19.15
C ILE A 106 -6.42 34.38 -19.44
N ARG A 107 -6.93 35.17 -18.47
CA ARG A 107 -7.07 36.62 -18.65
C ARG A 107 -5.75 37.36 -18.78
N LEU A 108 -4.67 36.86 -18.18
CA LEU A 108 -3.35 37.51 -18.25
C LEU A 108 -2.53 37.06 -19.47
N LEU A 109 -2.60 35.78 -19.86
CA LEU A 109 -1.85 35.24 -21.00
C LEU A 109 -2.44 35.66 -22.35
N LEU A 110 -3.77 35.76 -22.47
CA LEU A 110 -4.43 36.14 -23.73
C LEU A 110 -3.95 37.50 -24.28
N PRO A 111 -3.90 38.60 -23.51
CA PRO A 111 -3.40 39.88 -24.01
C PRO A 111 -1.90 39.87 -24.31
N LEU A 112 -1.08 39.13 -23.54
CA LEU A 112 0.36 38.99 -23.80
C LEU A 112 0.63 38.26 -25.12
N ILE A 113 -0.08 37.17 -25.39
CA ILE A 113 0.04 36.42 -26.64
C ILE A 113 -0.43 37.30 -27.81
N ALA A 114 -1.55 38.01 -27.68
CA ALA A 114 -2.04 38.91 -28.71
C ALA A 114 -1.03 40.03 -29.06
N LEU A 115 -0.40 40.64 -28.05
CA LEU A 115 0.66 41.64 -28.25
C LEU A 115 1.90 41.05 -28.93
N GLY A 116 2.32 39.85 -28.52
CA GLY A 116 3.44 39.15 -29.16
C GLY A 116 3.19 38.84 -30.63
N VAL A 117 1.99 38.37 -30.96
CA VAL A 117 1.59 38.10 -32.36
C VAL A 117 1.54 39.40 -33.17
N LEU A 118 0.94 40.47 -32.62
CA LEU A 118 0.88 41.77 -33.29
C LEU A 118 2.28 42.34 -33.57
N GLY A 119 3.18 42.28 -32.59
CA GLY A 119 4.56 42.72 -32.76
C GLY A 119 5.32 41.89 -33.80
N TYR A 120 5.15 40.56 -33.78
CA TYR A 120 5.74 39.68 -34.78
C TYR A 120 5.25 40.00 -36.20
N VAL A 121 3.94 40.23 -36.37
CA VAL A 121 3.36 40.61 -37.66
C VAL A 121 3.91 41.96 -38.12
N LEU A 122 3.97 42.98 -37.25
CA LEU A 122 4.52 44.29 -37.60
C LEU A 122 5.98 44.22 -38.04
N VAL A 123 6.82 43.46 -37.33
CA VAL A 123 8.23 43.28 -37.71
C VAL A 123 8.35 42.57 -39.06
N ARG A 124 7.54 41.52 -39.28
CA ARG A 124 7.56 40.76 -40.53
C ARG A 124 7.06 41.59 -41.71
N TYR A 125 6.04 42.41 -41.49
CA TYR A 125 5.46 43.28 -42.51
C TYR A 125 6.36 44.48 -42.83
N GLY A 126 6.98 45.09 -41.81
CA GLY A 126 7.95 46.16 -42.01
C GLY A 126 9.18 45.71 -42.79
N ARG A 127 9.66 44.46 -42.56
CA ARG A 127 10.75 43.88 -43.36
C ARG A 127 10.37 43.65 -44.83
N THR A 128 9.10 43.46 -45.14
CA THR A 128 8.64 43.25 -46.52
C THR A 128 8.32 44.56 -47.25
N GLN A 129 8.20 45.67 -46.53
CA GLN A 129 7.92 46.99 -47.07
C GLN A 129 9.16 47.92 -47.14
N GLU A 130 10.35 47.45 -46.73
CA GLU A 130 11.61 48.23 -46.70
C GLU A 130 11.47 49.58 -45.96
N TRP A 131 10.76 49.60 -44.82
CA TRP A 131 10.64 50.81 -44.00
C TRP A 131 11.88 51.06 -43.11
N TRP A 132 12.94 50.25 -43.29
CA TRP A 132 14.26 50.35 -42.70
C TRP A 132 15.30 49.69 -43.62
#